data_AF-A0A164I4S7-F1
#
_entry.id   AF-A0A164I4S7-F1
#
_cell.length_a   1.000
_cell.length_b   1.000
_cell.length_c   1.000
_cell.angle_alpha   90.00
_cell.angle_beta   90.00
_cell.angle_gamma   90.00
#
_symmetry.space_group_name_H-M   'P 1'
#
loop_
_entity.id
_entity.type
_entity.pdbx_description
1 polymer ?
#
loop_
_entity_poly.entity_id
_entity_poly.type
_entity_poly.pdbx_seq_one_letter_code
_entity_poly.pdbx_strand_id
1 'polypeptide(L)'
;MQSPWGQKAFQGYLGGDAADWAAHDATALMLMHAKSRRPQFPGGILIDQGLADRFLAEQLHPEAFEAACAVAGQALTLRRHAGYDHGYYFIASFVDDHLHHHAKQLCA
;
A
#
# COMPACT_ATOMS: atom_id res chain seq x y z
N MET A 1 -10.54 -3.06 -6.58
CA MET A 1 -9.56 -2.39 -7.46
C MET A 1 -10.08 -1.05 -7.97
N GLN A 2 -9.47 0.04 -7.49
CA GLN A 2 -9.84 1.42 -7.86
C GLN A 2 -8.85 2.10 -8.84
N SER A 3 -7.67 1.49 -9.06
CA SER A 3 -6.64 1.99 -9.98
C SER A 3 -6.95 1.60 -11.43
N PRO A 4 -6.98 2.54 -12.40
CA PRO A 4 -7.10 2.22 -13.82
C PRO A 4 -6.02 1.28 -14.34
N TRP A 5 -4.77 1.42 -13.87
CA TRP A 5 -3.69 0.47 -14.21
C TRP A 5 -4.01 -0.94 -13.71
N GLY A 6 -4.45 -1.05 -12.45
CA GLY A 6 -4.86 -2.32 -11.87
C GLY A 6 -6.02 -2.95 -12.62
N GLN A 7 -7.07 -2.18 -12.94
CA GLN A 7 -8.23 -2.66 -13.69
C GLN A 7 -7.84 -3.20 -15.08
N LYS A 8 -7.03 -2.44 -15.82
CA LYS A 8 -6.56 -2.87 -17.16
C LYS A 8 -5.73 -4.15 -17.07
N ALA A 9 -4.79 -4.23 -16.13
CA ALA A 9 -3.93 -5.39 -15.96
C ALA A 9 -4.73 -6.63 -15.53
N PHE A 10 -5.61 -6.48 -14.54
CA PHE A 10 -6.39 -7.58 -14.00
C PHE A 10 -7.41 -8.09 -15.01
N GLN A 11 -8.05 -7.21 -15.79
CA GLN A 11 -8.90 -7.65 -16.89
C GLN A 11 -8.14 -8.52 -17.90
N GLY A 12 -6.89 -8.13 -18.21
CA GLY A 12 -6.04 -8.88 -19.14
C GLY A 12 -5.53 -10.21 -18.60
N TYR A 13 -5.19 -10.29 -17.31
CA TYR A 13 -4.55 -11.47 -16.72
C TYR A 13 -5.51 -12.41 -15.97
N LEU A 14 -6.51 -11.85 -15.30
CA LEU A 14 -7.43 -12.55 -14.41
C LEU A 14 -8.84 -12.67 -15.02
N GLY A 15 -9.11 -11.99 -16.14
CA GLY A 15 -10.40 -11.99 -16.80
C GLY A 15 -11.36 -10.93 -16.25
N GLY A 16 -12.61 -10.98 -16.72
CA GLY A 16 -13.61 -9.93 -16.49
C GLY A 16 -14.35 -9.98 -15.14
N ASP A 17 -14.16 -11.02 -14.33
CA ASP A 17 -14.81 -11.10 -13.02
C ASP A 17 -14.01 -10.31 -11.98
N ALA A 18 -14.58 -9.19 -11.53
CA ALA A 18 -13.96 -8.35 -10.52
C ALA A 18 -13.85 -9.02 -9.14
N ALA A 19 -14.62 -10.09 -8.87
CA ALA A 19 -14.50 -10.85 -7.63
C ALA A 19 -13.14 -11.54 -7.52
N ASP A 20 -12.60 -12.05 -8.63
CA ASP A 20 -11.31 -12.73 -8.68
C ASP A 20 -10.13 -11.78 -8.39
N TRP A 21 -10.34 -10.49 -8.61
CA TRP A 21 -9.31 -9.47 -8.41
C TRP A 21 -9.06 -9.16 -6.93
N ALA A 22 -10.02 -9.46 -6.05
CA ALA A 22 -9.94 -9.12 -4.63
C ALA A 22 -8.76 -9.80 -3.91
N ALA A 23 -8.36 -10.99 -4.37
CA ALA A 23 -7.19 -11.71 -3.85
C ALA A 23 -5.85 -11.05 -4.21
N HIS A 24 -5.85 -10.06 -5.11
CA HIS A 24 -4.67 -9.37 -5.62
C HIS A 24 -4.67 -7.86 -5.33
N ASP A 25 -5.67 -7.37 -4.59
CA ASP A 25 -5.82 -5.97 -4.20
C ASP A 25 -5.51 -5.82 -2.71
N ALA A 26 -4.45 -5.08 -2.37
CA ALA A 26 -3.99 -4.92 -0.99
C ALA A 26 -5.06 -4.33 -0.06
N THR A 27 -5.85 -3.37 -0.55
CA THR A 27 -6.94 -2.75 0.20
C THR A 27 -8.06 -3.75 0.46
N ALA A 28 -8.43 -4.55 -0.55
CA ALA A 28 -9.42 -5.62 -0.39
C ALA A 28 -8.93 -6.71 0.59
N LEU A 29 -7.67 -7.15 0.45
CA LEU A 29 -7.04 -8.12 1.34
C LEU A 29 -7.04 -7.66 2.80
N MET A 30 -6.72 -6.39 3.04
CA MET A 30 -6.70 -5.80 4.38
C MET A 30 -8.10 -5.78 4.99
N LEU A 31 -9.12 -5.38 4.23
CA LEU A 31 -10.52 -5.39 4.68
C LEU A 31 -11.03 -6.81 4.97
N MET A 32 -10.62 -7.81 4.18
CA MET A 32 -10.95 -9.21 4.46
C MET A 32 -10.28 -9.70 5.75
N HIS A 33 -9.05 -9.26 6.03
CA HIS A 33 -8.31 -9.59 7.25
C HIS A 33 -8.88 -8.93 8.51
N ALA A 34 -9.67 -7.86 8.40
CA ALA A 34 -10.29 -7.22 9.57
C ALA A 34 -11.10 -8.20 10.46
N LYS A 35 -11.52 -9.34 9.90
CA LYS A 35 -12.27 -10.40 10.61
C LYS A 35 -11.39 -11.32 11.46
N SER A 36 -10.07 -11.39 11.25
CA SER A 36 -9.18 -12.38 11.89
C SER A 36 -8.76 -12.03 13.31
N ARG A 37 -9.13 -10.85 13.83
CA ARG A 37 -8.84 -10.33 15.19
C ARG A 37 -7.35 -10.24 15.55
N ARG A 38 -6.43 -10.46 14.61
CA ARG A 38 -4.99 -10.30 14.79
C ARG A 38 -4.39 -9.50 13.62
N PRO A 39 -3.49 -8.54 13.89
CA PRO A 39 -2.80 -7.82 12.83
C PRO A 39 -1.93 -8.79 12.04
N GLN A 40 -2.03 -8.72 10.71
CA GLN A 40 -1.26 -9.57 9.80
C GLN A 40 0.24 -9.24 9.86
N PHE A 41 0.56 -7.96 10.04
CA PHE A 41 1.93 -7.45 10.12
C PHE A 41 2.15 -6.82 11.50
N PRO A 42 2.55 -7.59 12.52
CA PRO A 42 2.59 -7.12 13.91
C PRO A 42 3.58 -5.97 14.16
N GLY A 43 4.69 -5.90 13.42
CA GLY A 43 5.61 -4.74 13.50
C GLY A 43 5.20 -3.55 12.63
N GLY A 44 3.99 -3.59 12.05
CA GLY A 44 3.42 -2.52 11.25
C GLY A 44 3.90 -2.50 9.81
N ILE A 45 3.22 -1.67 9.01
CA ILE A 45 3.54 -1.39 7.62
C ILE A 45 4.08 0.04 7.54
N LEU A 46 5.16 0.27 6.79
CA LEU A 46 5.68 1.60 6.46
C LEU A 46 5.42 1.90 4.98
N ILE A 47 4.81 3.05 4.69
CA ILE A 47 4.61 3.57 3.33
C ILE A 47 5.09 5.02 3.29
N ASP A 48 5.87 5.35 2.25
CA ASP A 48 6.27 6.70 1.92
C ASP A 48 5.62 7.11 0.59
N GLN A 49 4.94 8.26 0.58
CA GLN A 49 4.28 8.81 -0.60
C GLN A 49 4.75 10.23 -0.88
N GLY A 50 5.23 10.48 -2.10
CA GLY A 50 5.47 11.83 -2.61
C GLY A 50 4.15 12.55 -2.93
N LEU A 51 3.97 13.78 -2.44
CA LEU A 51 2.75 14.58 -2.68
C LEU A 51 2.76 15.30 -4.04
N ALA A 52 3.90 15.38 -4.71
CA ALA A 52 4.00 15.86 -6.09
C ALA A 52 3.99 14.71 -7.11
N ASP A 53 3.67 13.50 -6.67
CA ASP A 53 3.52 12.33 -7.53
C ASP A 53 2.28 12.49 -8.43
N ARG A 54 2.53 12.55 -9.74
CA ARG A 54 1.48 12.69 -10.77
C ARG A 54 0.48 11.54 -10.79
N PHE A 55 0.81 10.39 -10.23
CA PHE A 55 -0.04 9.20 -10.21
C PHE A 55 -0.88 9.08 -8.92
N LEU A 56 -0.63 9.94 -7.93
CA LEU A 56 -1.22 9.85 -6.60
C LEU A 56 -2.75 9.72 -6.63
N ALA A 57 -3.42 10.68 -7.27
CA ALA A 57 -4.87 10.79 -7.26
C ALA A 57 -5.58 9.86 -8.26
N GLU A 58 -4.88 9.33 -9.26
CA GLU A 58 -5.50 8.48 -10.29
C GLU A 58 -5.21 7.00 -10.05
N GLN A 59 -4.00 6.66 -9.61
CA GLN A 59 -3.53 5.28 -9.56
C GLN A 59 -3.28 4.77 -8.13
N LEU A 60 -2.74 5.60 -7.23
CA LEU A 60 -2.14 5.10 -5.98
C LEU A 60 -3.13 5.02 -4.82
N HIS A 61 -3.92 6.07 -4.60
CA HIS A 61 -4.98 6.11 -3.55
C HIS A 61 -4.53 5.59 -2.17
N PRO A 62 -3.40 6.06 -1.60
CA PRO A 62 -2.88 5.54 -0.33
C PRO A 62 -3.85 5.72 0.85
N GLU A 63 -4.76 6.69 0.79
CA GLU A 63 -5.84 6.91 1.75
C GLU A 63 -6.85 5.76 1.80
N ALA A 64 -7.10 5.08 0.67
CA ALA A 64 -7.97 3.91 0.66
C ALA A 64 -7.36 2.75 1.46
N PHE A 65 -6.04 2.57 1.34
CA PHE A 65 -5.30 1.56 2.10
C PHE A 65 -5.17 1.95 3.58
N GLU A 66 -4.94 3.23 3.89
CA GLU A 66 -4.91 3.77 5.25
C GLU A 66 -6.24 3.52 5.98
N ALA A 67 -7.37 3.79 5.32
CA ALA A 67 -8.70 3.50 5.85
C ALA A 67 -8.91 1.99 6.09
N ALA A 68 -8.47 1.13 5.16
CA ALA A 68 -8.56 -0.31 5.33
C ALA A 68 -7.71 -0.83 6.50
N CYS A 69 -6.50 -0.29 6.70
CA CYS A 69 -5.66 -0.61 7.85
C CYS A 69 -6.34 -0.21 9.17
N ALA A 70 -6.96 0.97 9.22
CA ALA A 70 -7.71 1.43 10.39
C ALA A 70 -8.87 0.49 10.74
N VAL A 71 -9.64 0.03 9.74
CA VAL A 71 -10.72 -0.95 9.92
C VAL A 71 -10.17 -2.29 10.42
N ALA A 72 -9.03 -2.73 9.89
CA ALA A 72 -8.42 -4.01 10.26
C ALA A 72 -7.66 -3.98 11.59
N GLY A 73 -7.46 -2.81 12.21
CA GLY A 73 -6.56 -2.66 13.35
C GLY A 73 -5.10 -2.96 13.01
N GLN A 74 -4.72 -2.82 11.73
CA GLN A 74 -3.36 -3.02 11.25
C GLN A 74 -2.56 -1.73 11.44
N ALA A 75 -1.44 -1.81 12.17
CA ALA A 75 -0.55 -0.67 12.32
C ALA A 75 0.03 -0.26 10.97
N LEU A 76 -0.12 1.03 10.63
CA LEU A 76 0.38 1.65 9.42
C LEU A 76 1.06 2.98 9.78
N THR A 77 2.27 3.17 9.28
CA THR A 77 2.96 4.46 9.22
C THR A 77 2.97 4.92 7.77
N LEU A 78 2.05 5.82 7.41
CA LEU A 78 2.00 6.43 6.08
C LEU A 78 2.56 7.86 6.15
N ARG A 79 3.76 8.06 5.61
CA ARG A 79 4.43 9.37 5.56
C ARG A 79 4.20 10.03 4.21
N ARG A 80 3.84 11.31 4.24
CA ARG A 80 3.50 12.11 3.05
C ARG A 80 4.54 13.20 2.89
N HIS A 81 5.23 13.22 1.74
CA HIS A 81 6.40 14.06 1.50
C HIS A 81 6.11 15.15 0.49
N ALA A 82 6.06 16.40 0.94
CA ALA A 82 5.85 17.56 0.08
C ALA A 82 6.98 17.72 -0.94
N GLY A 83 6.63 17.95 -2.21
CA GLY A 83 7.59 18.21 -3.30
C GLY A 83 8.26 16.97 -3.91
N TYR A 84 8.07 15.79 -3.33
CA TYR A 84 8.62 14.55 -3.87
C TYR A 84 7.68 13.91 -4.90
N ASP A 85 8.28 13.32 -5.94
CA ASP A 85 7.60 12.71 -7.08
C ASP A 85 7.63 11.17 -7.02
N HIS A 86 7.44 10.51 -8.17
CA HIS A 86 7.45 9.05 -8.32
C HIS A 86 8.84 8.47 -8.67
N GLY A 87 9.87 9.31 -8.76
CA GLY A 87 11.17 8.92 -9.30
C GLY A 87 12.07 8.21 -8.29
N TYR A 88 13.20 7.67 -8.78
CA TYR A 88 14.22 7.08 -7.92
C TYR A 88 14.88 8.09 -6.97
N TYR A 89 14.84 9.40 -7.27
CA TYR A 89 15.28 10.42 -6.33
C TYR A 89 14.44 10.42 -5.05
N PHE A 90 13.12 10.24 -5.16
CA PHE A 90 12.25 10.07 -4.00
C PHE A 90 12.61 8.81 -3.22
N ILE A 91 12.71 7.66 -3.92
CA ILE A 91 13.05 6.38 -3.29
C ILE A 91 14.38 6.47 -2.54
N ALA A 92 15.44 6.96 -3.21
CA ALA A 92 16.77 7.06 -2.64
C ALA A 92 16.84 8.00 -1.42
N SER A 93 15.94 8.98 -1.32
CA SER A 93 15.90 9.92 -0.19
C SER A 93 15.42 9.25 1.11
N PHE A 94 14.62 8.19 1.02
CA PHE A 94 14.00 7.55 2.18
C PHE A 94 14.32 6.04 2.31
N VAL A 95 15.06 5.45 1.37
CA VAL A 95 15.38 4.01 1.39
C VAL A 95 16.10 3.58 2.66
N ASP A 96 16.93 4.43 3.25
CA ASP A 96 17.65 4.11 4.50
C ASP A 96 16.68 3.91 5.68
N ASP A 97 15.59 4.67 5.75
CA ASP A 97 14.54 4.47 6.77
C ASP A 97 13.83 3.12 6.58
N HIS A 98 13.61 2.70 5.32
CA HIS A 98 13.01 1.39 5.01
C HIS A 98 13.92 0.25 5.42
N LEU A 99 15.22 0.38 5.15
CA LEU A 99 16.22 -0.61 5.57
C LEU A 99 16.22 -0.77 7.10
N HIS A 100 16.20 0.34 7.85
CA HIS A 100 16.11 0.30 9.31
C HIS A 100 14.77 -0.27 9.80
N HIS A 101 13.65 0.07 9.15
CA HIS A 101 12.34 -0.49 9.48
C HIS A 101 12.35 -2.02 9.36
N HIS A 102 12.90 -2.56 8.26
CA HIS A 102 12.99 -4.00 8.06
C HIS A 102 14.02 -4.67 8.97
N ALA A 103 15.19 -4.06 9.18
CA ALA A 103 16.23 -4.59 10.07
C ALA A 103 15.71 -4.79 11.50
N LYS A 104 14.89 -3.88 12.01
CA LYS A 104 14.23 -4.00 13.33
C LYS A 104 13.35 -5.25 13.47
N GLN A 105 12.87 -5.83 12.37
CA GLN A 105 12.00 -7.00 12.40
C GLN A 105 12.72 -8.30 12.04
N LEU A 106 13.73 -8.21 11.18
CA LEU A 106 14.49 -9.37 10.71
C LEU A 106 15.66 -9.75 11.63
N CYS A 107 16.19 -8.79 12.37
CA CYS A 107 17.32 -8.99 13.27
C CYS A 107 16.92 -9.01 14.75
N ALA A 108 15.61 -8.98 15.05
CA ALA A 108 15.08 -9.05 16.41
C ALA A 108 15.00 -10.50 16.92
#